data_AF-A0AAV8DFG4-F1
#
_entry.id   AF-A0AAV8DFG4-F1
#
_cell.length_a   1.000
_cell.length_b   1.000
_cell.length_c   1.000
_cell.angle_alpha   90.00
_cell.angle_beta   90.00
_cell.angle_gamma   90.00
#
_symmetry.space_group_name_H-M   'P 1'
#
loop_
_entity.id
_entity.type
_entity.pdbx_description
1 polymer ?
#
loop_
_entity_poly.entity_id
_entity_poly.type
_entity_poly.pdbx_seq_one_letter_code
_entity_poly.pdbx_strand_id
1 'polypeptide(L)'
;MLNTNFLTCPSTPPFANTQHKRREIRAINGLFSCSSMDSLLVFSPKVKGGRADYTFTSASDHFKSALRNWCHLLISGTVVLSSLHVYDIAYAIDKSKAIIKHPCEEIGTYYNHLEGLKGVDLAKRLNSIVSPHYSLPYKKVWEALKILDAADIDHPEISSDVIEVYTQGAVSKQLAGKSEGWNREHLWPRSYGLQKGPAHTDLHNIRPADVNVNSARGNKYYGECSPTSARCLRPAAREAASDTEADNEKWAPPIQERGDNVI
;
A
#
# COMPACT_ATOMS: atom_id res chain seq x y z
N MET A 1 -6.56 27.36 15.47
CA MET A 1 -5.37 27.37 14.60
C MET A 1 -4.92 25.92 14.46
N LEU A 2 -5.27 25.26 13.36
CA LEU A 2 -4.88 23.87 13.11
C LEU A 2 -3.50 23.89 12.48
N ASN A 3 -2.58 23.12 13.08
CA ASN A 3 -1.18 23.07 12.70
C ASN A 3 -1.04 22.32 11.37
N THR A 4 -0.77 23.05 10.29
CA THR A 4 -0.61 22.52 8.93
C THR A 4 0.82 22.05 8.71
N ASN A 5 1.12 20.82 9.10
CA ASN A 5 2.30 20.08 8.62
C ASN A 5 1.83 18.79 7.96
N PHE A 6 1.19 18.90 6.79
CA PHE A 6 1.04 17.75 5.89
C PHE A 6 2.14 17.86 4.83
N LEU A 7 3.00 16.85 4.84
CA LEU A 7 4.11 16.68 3.92
C LEU A 7 3.60 16.66 2.47
N THR A 8 4.31 17.38 1.60
CA THR A 8 3.99 17.52 0.18
C THR A 8 4.12 16.18 -0.55
N CYS A 9 3.10 15.80 -1.33
CA CYS A 9 3.10 14.53 -2.07
C CYS A 9 4.13 14.54 -3.22
N PRO A 10 5.07 13.58 -3.27
CA PRO A 10 5.76 13.23 -4.50
C PRO A 10 4.78 12.53 -5.44
N SER A 11 4.83 12.91 -6.72
CA SER A 11 3.96 12.48 -7.82
C SER A 11 3.64 10.97 -7.82
N THR A 12 2.48 10.58 -7.29
CA THR A 12 2.05 9.17 -7.29
C THR A 12 0.53 9.06 -7.56
N PRO A 13 0.07 8.00 -8.25
CA PRO A 13 -1.32 7.82 -8.72
C PRO A 13 -2.36 7.80 -7.58
N PRO A 14 -3.69 7.91 -7.85
CA PRO A 14 -4.74 7.99 -6.81
C PRO A 14 -4.73 6.83 -5.79
N PHE A 15 -4.31 5.63 -6.21
CA PHE A 15 -4.12 4.48 -5.31
C PHE A 15 -3.05 4.75 -4.25
N ALA A 16 -2.04 5.57 -4.58
CA ALA A 16 -0.99 5.96 -3.67
C ALA A 16 -1.47 6.86 -2.54
N ASN A 17 -2.57 7.62 -2.67
CA ASN A 17 -3.10 8.41 -1.55
C ASN A 17 -3.81 7.51 -0.52
N THR A 18 -4.55 6.50 -0.97
CA THR A 18 -5.14 5.50 -0.07
C THR A 18 -4.04 4.65 0.57
N GLN A 19 -3.04 4.23 -0.21
CA GLN A 19 -1.87 3.56 0.31
C GLN A 19 -1.11 4.46 1.29
N HIS A 20 -0.91 5.74 0.99
CA HIS A 20 -0.24 6.72 1.85
C HIS A 20 -0.99 6.97 3.17
N LYS A 21 -2.32 7.06 3.14
CA LYS A 21 -3.11 7.11 4.37
C LYS A 21 -2.92 5.85 5.20
N ARG A 22 -2.87 4.67 4.56
CA ARG A 22 -2.50 3.40 5.21
C ARG A 22 -1.02 3.38 5.66
N ARG A 23 -0.12 4.15 5.00
CA ARG A 23 1.32 4.32 5.35
C ARG A 23 1.50 5.18 6.59
N GLU A 24 0.88 6.36 6.66
CA GLU A 24 1.03 7.30 7.77
C GLU A 24 0.61 6.65 9.08
N ILE A 25 -0.48 5.89 9.10
CA ILE A 25 -0.96 5.23 10.31
C ILE A 25 0.03 4.15 10.78
N ARG A 26 0.56 3.32 9.87
CA ARG A 26 1.60 2.33 10.22
C ARG A 26 2.90 3.00 10.70
N ALA A 27 3.30 4.11 10.09
CA ALA A 27 4.54 4.81 10.43
C ALA A 27 4.45 5.63 11.74
N ILE A 28 3.31 6.26 12.03
CA ILE A 28 3.09 7.06 13.24
C ILE A 28 3.15 6.19 14.51
N ASN A 29 2.76 4.92 14.44
CA ASN A 29 2.72 4.01 15.59
C ASN A 29 4.01 3.16 15.78
N GLY A 30 5.01 3.33 14.91
CA GLY A 30 6.34 2.71 14.98
C GLY A 30 7.47 3.69 15.33
N LEU A 31 7.16 4.79 16.03
CA LEU A 31 8.12 5.87 16.27
C LEU A 31 9.36 5.40 17.05
N PHE A 32 10.51 5.58 16.40
CA PHE A 32 11.90 5.32 16.79
C PHE A 32 12.47 3.92 16.47
N SER A 33 12.96 3.77 15.23
CA SER A 33 14.26 3.12 15.01
C SER A 33 15.04 3.81 13.88
N CYS A 34 16.03 4.59 14.31
CA CYS A 34 17.22 5.11 13.63
C CYS A 34 17.09 5.88 12.30
N SER A 35 17.17 7.22 12.44
CA SER A 35 18.27 8.05 11.89
C SER A 35 19.37 7.34 11.09
N SER A 36 19.60 7.79 9.86
CA SER A 36 20.85 8.40 9.39
C SER A 36 20.89 8.41 7.86
N MET A 37 20.85 9.60 7.25
CA MET A 37 21.56 9.80 5.99
C MET A 37 23.07 9.61 6.25
N ASP A 38 23.79 9.29 5.19
CA ASP A 38 25.26 9.21 5.05
C ASP A 38 25.94 7.86 5.31
N SER A 39 26.74 7.49 4.29
CA SER A 39 27.83 6.50 4.25
C SER A 39 27.52 5.15 3.58
N LEU A 40 27.41 5.15 2.25
CA LEU A 40 27.72 3.94 1.46
C LEU A 40 29.25 3.75 1.40
N LEU A 41 29.80 3.17 2.46
CA LEU A 41 31.07 2.47 2.41
C LEU A 41 30.77 0.98 2.13
N VAL A 42 31.18 0.49 0.95
CA VAL A 42 31.11 -0.93 0.60
C VAL A 42 32.48 -1.55 0.86
N PHE A 43 32.56 -2.46 1.83
CA PHE A 43 33.68 -3.38 2.03
C PHE A 43 33.22 -4.81 1.70
N SER A 44 34.03 -5.55 0.93
CA SER A 44 33.88 -7.00 0.74
C SER A 44 35.21 -7.73 1.07
N PRO A 45 35.18 -8.95 1.66
CA PRO A 45 36.34 -9.65 2.21
C PRO A 45 37.25 -10.34 1.18
N LYS A 46 38.54 -10.49 1.51
CA LYS A 46 39.36 -11.65 1.06
C LYS A 46 39.90 -12.40 2.28
N VAL A 47 39.68 -13.71 2.30
CA VAL A 47 40.17 -14.64 3.31
C VAL A 47 41.50 -15.25 2.85
N LYS A 48 42.53 -15.24 3.71
CA LYS A 48 43.65 -16.22 3.73
C LYS A 48 44.58 -15.93 4.92
N GLY A 49 44.74 -16.80 5.91
CA GLY A 49 44.06 -18.05 6.24
C GLY A 49 44.00 -18.12 7.76
N GLY A 50 42.81 -18.32 8.33
CA GLY A 50 42.63 -18.26 9.78
C GLY A 50 42.96 -16.91 10.43
N ARG A 51 42.85 -15.78 9.73
CA ARG A 51 42.69 -14.40 10.24
C ARG A 51 42.63 -13.45 9.04
N ALA A 52 41.72 -12.46 9.03
CA ALA A 52 41.60 -11.48 7.95
C ALA A 52 41.78 -10.07 8.51
N ASP A 53 42.89 -9.43 8.13
CA ASP A 53 43.24 -8.02 8.35
C ASP A 53 43.07 -7.23 7.03
N TYR A 54 42.65 -5.96 7.09
CA TYR A 54 42.33 -5.11 5.92
C TYR A 54 43.20 -3.84 5.87
N THR A 55 43.88 -3.57 4.75
CA THR A 55 44.52 -2.27 4.43
C THR A 55 44.43 -1.93 2.92
N PHE A 56 44.39 -0.63 2.60
CA PHE A 56 43.88 0.05 1.38
C PHE A 56 44.97 0.57 0.42
N THR A 57 44.77 0.51 -0.91
CA THR A 57 45.52 1.33 -1.92
C THR A 57 44.72 1.59 -3.22
N SER A 58 44.84 2.79 -3.79
CA SER A 58 44.16 3.30 -5.00
C SER A 58 44.93 2.99 -6.30
N ALA A 59 44.23 2.72 -7.40
CA ALA A 59 44.82 2.57 -8.74
C ALA A 59 44.72 3.88 -9.56
N SER A 60 45.85 4.26 -10.16
CA SER A 60 46.15 5.52 -10.85
C SER A 60 45.60 5.62 -12.29
N ASP A 61 45.33 6.87 -12.71
CA ASP A 61 44.72 7.37 -13.95
C ASP A 61 45.44 7.11 -15.29
N HIS A 62 46.03 5.94 -15.51
CA HIS A 62 46.80 5.66 -16.74
C HIS A 62 46.22 4.57 -17.67
N PHE A 63 44.95 4.17 -17.52
CA PHE A 63 44.33 3.17 -18.40
C PHE A 63 43.08 3.64 -19.18
N LYS A 64 42.78 4.94 -19.17
CA LYS A 64 41.67 5.55 -19.92
C LYS A 64 42.05 6.03 -21.33
N SER A 65 43.30 5.80 -21.76
CA SER A 65 43.83 6.24 -23.07
C SER A 65 43.95 5.10 -24.11
N ALA A 66 43.74 3.83 -23.72
CA ALA A 66 43.99 2.68 -24.61
C ALA A 66 42.75 2.00 -25.20
N LEU A 67 41.54 2.54 -25.01
CA LEU A 67 40.29 1.98 -25.56
C LEU A 67 39.52 2.97 -26.45
N ARG A 68 40.15 4.08 -26.84
CA ARG A 68 39.55 5.12 -27.70
C ARG A 68 39.88 4.99 -29.20
N ASN A 69 40.65 3.97 -29.61
CA ASN A 69 41.09 3.81 -31.01
C ASN A 69 40.57 2.56 -31.74
N TRP A 70 39.48 1.95 -31.27
CA TRP A 70 38.86 0.79 -31.93
C TRP A 70 37.36 0.98 -32.29
N CYS A 71 36.85 2.22 -32.28
CA CYS A 71 35.44 2.52 -32.58
C CYS A 71 35.16 3.20 -33.93
N HIS A 72 36.13 3.34 -34.83
CA HIS A 72 35.93 4.03 -36.12
C HIS A 72 35.93 3.15 -37.38
N LEU A 73 35.75 1.83 -37.26
CA LEU A 73 35.67 0.94 -38.44
C LEU A 73 34.56 -0.12 -38.42
N LEU A 74 33.52 0.07 -37.60
CA LEU A 74 32.27 -0.73 -37.65
C LEU A 74 31.00 0.16 -37.66
N ILE A 75 31.12 1.39 -38.18
CA ILE A 75 30.01 2.33 -38.38
C ILE A 75 29.98 2.73 -39.86
N SER A 76 29.72 1.78 -40.76
CA SER A 76 29.23 2.12 -42.12
C SER A 76 28.39 1.03 -42.83
N GLY A 77 28.08 -0.10 -42.17
CA GLY A 77 27.46 -1.26 -42.83
C GLY A 77 26.02 -1.63 -42.45
N THR A 78 25.42 -1.05 -41.41
CA THR A 78 24.13 -1.54 -40.86
C THR A 78 23.03 -0.49 -40.70
N VAL A 79 23.15 0.65 -41.40
CA VAL A 79 22.21 1.79 -41.25
C VAL A 79 20.96 1.69 -42.17
N VAL A 80 20.79 0.64 -42.99
CA VAL A 80 19.73 0.65 -44.03
C VAL A 80 18.68 -0.48 -43.94
N LEU A 81 18.78 -1.45 -43.01
CA LEU A 81 17.79 -2.55 -42.92
C LEU A 81 17.04 -2.71 -41.59
N SER A 82 17.33 -1.88 -40.58
CA SER A 82 16.61 -1.90 -39.29
C SER A 82 15.50 -0.85 -39.19
N SER A 83 15.32 0.03 -40.18
CA SER A 83 14.41 1.18 -40.09
C SER A 83 12.94 0.89 -40.44
N LEU A 84 12.60 -0.33 -40.90
CA LEU A 84 11.24 -0.69 -41.32
C LEU A 84 10.53 -1.71 -40.39
N HIS A 85 11.20 -2.31 -39.41
CA HIS A 85 10.57 -3.21 -38.43
C HIS A 85 10.37 -2.58 -37.04
N VAL A 86 10.76 -1.32 -36.85
CA VAL A 86 10.65 -0.62 -35.56
C VAL A 86 9.43 0.32 -35.51
N TYR A 87 8.83 0.64 -36.66
CA TYR A 87 7.64 1.49 -36.72
C TYR A 87 6.35 0.76 -36.29
N ASP A 88 6.21 -0.53 -36.59
CA ASP A 88 4.97 -1.27 -36.28
C ASP A 88 4.83 -1.67 -34.81
N ILE A 89 5.93 -1.72 -34.04
CA ILE A 89 5.87 -1.98 -32.59
C ILE A 89 5.49 -0.71 -31.82
N ALA A 90 5.85 0.48 -32.32
CA ALA A 90 5.51 1.74 -31.68
C ALA A 90 4.01 2.06 -31.76
N TYR A 91 3.32 1.70 -32.85
CA TYR A 91 1.89 1.94 -33.03
C TYR A 91 1.01 1.04 -32.14
N ALA A 92 1.51 -0.13 -31.72
CA ALA A 92 0.78 -1.04 -30.84
C ALA A 92 0.84 -0.66 -29.35
N ILE A 93 1.71 0.28 -28.94
CA ILE A 93 1.90 0.68 -27.53
C ILE A 93 0.96 1.83 -27.11
N ASP A 94 0.43 2.62 -28.05
CA ASP A 94 -0.48 3.74 -27.74
C ASP A 94 -1.92 3.30 -27.37
N LYS A 95 -2.26 2.02 -27.55
CA LYS A 95 -3.51 1.44 -27.01
C LYS A 95 -3.38 0.94 -25.57
N SER A 96 -2.24 1.17 -24.91
CA SER A 96 -2.13 1.02 -23.46
C SER A 96 -2.90 2.15 -22.76
N LYS A 97 -4.23 1.98 -22.72
CA LYS A 97 -5.13 2.42 -21.65
C LYS A 97 -4.59 3.60 -20.84
N ALA A 98 -4.88 4.81 -21.31
CA ALA A 98 -4.54 6.06 -20.64
C ALA A 98 -4.60 5.89 -19.11
N ILE A 99 -3.44 5.88 -18.48
CA ILE A 99 -3.32 5.92 -17.03
C ILE A 99 -3.90 7.28 -16.65
N ILE A 100 -5.13 7.30 -16.12
CA ILE A 100 -5.71 8.52 -15.58
C ILE A 100 -4.84 8.88 -14.38
N LYS A 101 -3.87 9.76 -14.61
CA LYS A 101 -3.05 10.36 -13.59
C LYS A 101 -3.93 11.40 -12.92
N HIS A 102 -4.64 11.00 -11.87
CA HIS A 102 -5.31 11.97 -11.02
C HIS A 102 -4.21 12.82 -10.36
N PRO A 103 -4.12 14.13 -10.65
CA PRO A 103 -3.18 14.99 -9.94
C PRO A 103 -3.53 14.92 -8.45
N CYS A 104 -2.52 14.94 -7.57
CA CYS A 104 -2.76 15.10 -6.15
C CYS A 104 -3.51 16.41 -5.95
N GLU A 105 -4.78 16.31 -5.54
CA GLU A 105 -5.61 17.47 -5.31
C GLU A 105 -5.23 18.08 -3.95
N GLU A 106 -5.02 19.39 -3.91
CA GLU A 106 -4.68 20.09 -2.67
C GLU A 106 -5.91 20.11 -1.76
N ILE A 107 -5.76 19.66 -0.50
CA ILE A 107 -6.90 19.42 0.41
C ILE A 107 -7.69 20.71 0.65
N GLY A 108 -7.00 21.86 0.73
CA GLY A 108 -7.63 23.17 0.72
C GLY A 108 -8.58 23.28 -0.46
N THR A 109 -8.05 23.24 -1.68
CA THR A 109 -8.85 23.31 -2.91
C THR A 109 -10.03 22.35 -2.99
N TYR A 110 -9.87 21.12 -2.50
CA TYR A 110 -10.91 20.09 -2.57
C TYR A 110 -12.19 20.47 -1.81
N TYR A 111 -12.05 21.12 -0.65
CA TYR A 111 -13.17 21.48 0.23
C TYR A 111 -13.50 22.99 0.28
N ASN A 112 -12.80 23.81 -0.52
CA ASN A 112 -12.94 25.28 -0.54
C ASN A 112 -14.39 25.81 -0.62
N HIS A 113 -15.30 25.07 -1.25
CA HIS A 113 -16.68 25.51 -1.45
C HIS A 113 -17.68 25.00 -0.40
N LEU A 114 -17.18 24.51 0.74
CA LEU A 114 -18.01 24.03 1.84
C LEU A 114 -18.21 25.08 2.94
N GLU A 115 -17.44 26.16 2.93
CA GLU A 115 -17.48 27.18 3.98
C GLU A 115 -18.89 27.77 4.16
N GLY A 116 -19.35 27.81 5.40
CA GLY A 116 -20.66 28.37 5.77
C GLY A 116 -21.88 27.48 5.46
N LEU A 117 -21.73 26.39 4.69
CA LEU A 117 -22.82 25.46 4.40
C LEU A 117 -23.15 24.59 5.63
N LYS A 118 -24.43 24.25 5.81
CA LYS A 118 -24.91 23.40 6.90
C LYS A 118 -26.03 22.47 6.44
N GLY A 119 -26.27 21.41 7.21
CA GLY A 119 -27.39 20.49 7.03
C GLY A 119 -27.46 19.93 5.60
N VAL A 120 -28.62 20.06 4.98
CA VAL A 120 -28.90 19.50 3.64
C VAL A 120 -28.02 20.11 2.56
N ASP A 121 -27.68 21.40 2.64
CA ASP A 121 -26.88 22.07 1.60
C ASP A 121 -25.41 21.63 1.66
N LEU A 122 -24.87 21.45 2.87
CA LEU A 122 -23.56 20.84 3.07
C LEU A 122 -23.54 19.40 2.54
N ALA A 123 -24.55 18.60 2.87
CA ALA A 123 -24.65 17.21 2.42
C ALA A 123 -24.73 17.10 0.89
N LYS A 124 -25.54 17.95 0.24
CA LYS A 124 -25.63 18.02 -1.24
C LYS A 124 -24.30 18.43 -1.86
N ARG A 125 -23.62 19.43 -1.31
CA ARG A 125 -22.34 19.91 -1.87
C ARG A 125 -21.25 18.85 -1.71
N LEU A 126 -21.15 18.21 -0.55
CA LEU A 126 -20.25 17.06 -0.33
C LEU A 126 -20.57 15.93 -1.31
N ASN A 127 -21.85 15.60 -1.49
CA ASN A 127 -22.25 14.57 -2.44
C ASN A 127 -21.80 14.91 -3.86
N SER A 128 -21.93 16.16 -4.31
CA SER A 128 -21.48 16.56 -5.66
C SER A 128 -19.96 16.43 -5.86
N ILE A 129 -19.17 16.61 -4.80
CA ILE A 129 -17.71 16.44 -4.81
C ILE A 129 -17.35 14.94 -4.89
N VAL A 130 -18.05 14.11 -4.11
CA VAL A 130 -17.70 12.69 -3.96
C VAL A 130 -18.38 11.80 -5.02
N SER A 131 -19.57 12.16 -5.52
CA SER A 131 -20.38 11.31 -6.43
C SER A 131 -19.70 10.92 -7.76
N PRO A 132 -18.80 11.72 -8.37
CA PRO A 132 -18.12 11.34 -9.61
C PRO A 132 -17.03 10.26 -9.41
N HIS A 133 -16.93 9.64 -8.23
CA HIS A 133 -15.95 8.59 -7.96
C HIS A 133 -16.14 7.35 -8.85
N TYR A 134 -15.04 6.66 -9.09
CA TYR A 134 -15.05 5.39 -9.81
C TYR A 134 -15.23 4.22 -8.84
N SER A 135 -16.39 3.56 -8.91
CA SER A 135 -16.64 2.33 -8.15
C SER A 135 -16.05 1.13 -8.88
N LEU A 136 -15.24 0.36 -8.16
CA LEU A 136 -14.66 -0.87 -8.70
C LEU A 136 -15.71 -2.00 -8.74
N PRO A 137 -15.75 -2.81 -9.81
CA PRO A 137 -16.46 -4.08 -9.77
C PRO A 137 -15.90 -4.95 -8.63
N TYR A 138 -16.77 -5.66 -7.91
CA TYR A 138 -16.37 -6.46 -6.74
C TYR A 138 -15.22 -7.44 -7.01
N LYS A 139 -15.15 -8.03 -8.21
CA LYS A 139 -14.04 -8.91 -8.62
C LYS A 139 -12.68 -8.21 -8.68
N LYS A 140 -12.64 -6.91 -8.96
CA LYS A 140 -11.42 -6.09 -9.04
C LYS A 140 -10.90 -5.63 -7.68
N VAL A 141 -11.70 -5.75 -6.62
CA VAL A 141 -11.29 -5.43 -5.24
C VAL A 141 -10.08 -6.26 -4.83
N TRP A 142 -10.00 -7.54 -5.21
CA TRP A 142 -8.85 -8.39 -4.91
C TRP A 142 -7.54 -7.81 -5.43
N GLU A 143 -7.53 -7.38 -6.69
CA GLU A 143 -6.33 -6.80 -7.31
C GLU A 143 -5.96 -5.46 -6.67
N ALA A 144 -6.96 -4.66 -6.27
CA ALA A 144 -6.70 -3.43 -5.54
C ALA A 144 -6.07 -3.69 -4.17
N LEU A 145 -6.58 -4.64 -3.37
CA LEU A 145 -6.03 -4.96 -2.05
C LEU A 145 -4.61 -5.53 -2.13
N LYS A 146 -4.32 -6.34 -3.16
CA LYS A 146 -2.95 -6.83 -3.41
C LYS A 146 -1.93 -5.71 -3.60
N ILE A 147 -2.36 -4.53 -4.03
CA ILE A 147 -1.49 -3.36 -4.17
C ILE A 147 -1.55 -2.49 -2.92
N LEU A 148 -2.75 -2.18 -2.42
CA LEU A 148 -2.95 -1.25 -1.30
C LEU A 148 -2.46 -1.79 0.04
N ASP A 149 -2.50 -3.10 0.23
CA ASP A 149 -2.10 -3.78 1.46
C ASP A 149 -0.81 -4.61 1.28
N ALA A 150 -0.08 -4.39 0.19
CA ALA A 150 1.19 -5.08 -0.05
C ALA A 150 2.14 -4.98 1.16
N ALA A 151 2.83 -6.08 1.46
CA ALA A 151 3.81 -6.12 2.54
C ALA A 151 5.01 -5.21 2.25
N ASP A 152 5.45 -5.18 0.99
CA ASP A 152 6.38 -4.16 0.49
C ASP A 152 5.56 -2.97 -0.01
N ILE A 153 5.64 -1.89 0.76
CA ILE A 153 4.89 -0.67 0.54
C ILE A 153 5.51 0.18 -0.57
N ASP A 154 6.82 0.13 -0.74
CA ASP A 154 7.56 0.95 -1.70
C ASP A 154 7.51 0.32 -3.10
N HIS A 155 7.41 -1.00 -3.16
CA HIS A 155 7.28 -1.77 -4.39
C HIS A 155 6.08 -2.75 -4.34
N PRO A 156 4.84 -2.23 -4.25
CA PRO A 156 3.65 -3.04 -4.03
C PRO A 156 3.34 -4.02 -5.17
N GLU A 157 3.74 -3.70 -6.40
CA GLU A 157 3.55 -4.53 -7.60
C GLU A 157 4.39 -5.82 -7.59
N ILE A 158 5.60 -5.78 -7.01
CA ILE A 158 6.49 -6.95 -6.93
C ILE A 158 6.37 -7.68 -5.58
N SER A 159 5.73 -7.07 -4.58
CA SER A 159 5.50 -7.73 -3.30
C SER A 159 4.76 -9.06 -3.49
N SER A 160 5.22 -10.12 -2.83
CA SER A 160 4.56 -11.45 -2.84
C SER A 160 3.34 -11.53 -1.94
N ASP A 161 3.27 -10.64 -0.95
CA ASP A 161 2.40 -10.78 0.21
C ASP A 161 1.56 -9.52 0.46
N VAL A 162 0.51 -9.67 1.24
CA VAL A 162 -0.28 -8.58 1.83
C VAL A 162 -0.25 -8.68 3.35
N ILE A 163 -0.48 -7.57 4.04
CA ILE A 163 -0.61 -7.54 5.50
C ILE A 163 -2.08 -7.59 5.87
N GLU A 164 -2.48 -8.60 6.63
CA GLU A 164 -3.84 -8.78 7.13
C GLU A 164 -4.14 -7.86 8.33
N VAL A 165 -5.35 -7.29 8.34
CA VAL A 165 -5.73 -6.25 9.33
C VAL A 165 -5.81 -6.75 10.78
N TYR A 166 -6.18 -8.01 11.02
CA TYR A 166 -6.39 -8.51 12.39
C TYR A 166 -5.28 -9.43 12.91
N THR A 167 -4.59 -10.14 12.03
CA THR A 167 -3.43 -10.97 12.41
C THR A 167 -2.15 -10.15 12.44
N GLN A 168 -2.11 -9.03 11.70
CA GLN A 168 -0.92 -8.22 11.43
C GLN A 168 0.20 -9.01 10.72
N GLY A 169 -0.12 -10.20 10.20
CA GLY A 169 0.80 -11.09 9.50
C GLY A 169 0.85 -10.80 8.00
N ALA A 170 1.99 -11.14 7.40
CA ALA A 170 2.13 -11.19 5.95
C ALA A 170 1.63 -12.53 5.41
N VAL A 171 0.78 -12.48 4.38
CA VAL A 171 0.21 -13.66 3.72
C VAL A 171 0.33 -13.53 2.20
N SER A 172 0.56 -14.65 1.53
CA SER A 172 0.72 -14.65 0.07
C SER A 172 -0.52 -14.11 -0.65
N LYS A 173 -0.28 -13.22 -1.63
CA LYS A 173 -1.30 -12.74 -2.57
C LYS A 173 -1.99 -13.88 -3.32
N GLN A 174 -1.33 -15.04 -3.45
CA GLN A 174 -1.87 -16.21 -4.12
C GLN A 174 -2.91 -16.97 -3.28
N LEU A 175 -3.00 -16.70 -1.98
CA LEU A 175 -3.97 -17.30 -1.08
C LEU A 175 -5.29 -16.49 -0.98
N ALA A 176 -5.42 -15.44 -1.78
CA ALA A 176 -6.63 -14.64 -1.88
C ALA A 176 -7.88 -15.51 -2.17
N GLY A 177 -8.82 -15.53 -1.22
CA GLY A 177 -10.09 -16.25 -1.34
C GLY A 177 -9.99 -17.76 -1.11
N LYS A 178 -8.84 -18.27 -0.67
CA LYS A 178 -8.66 -19.67 -0.27
C LYS A 178 -8.96 -19.86 1.21
N SER A 179 -9.35 -21.07 1.61
CA SER A 179 -9.70 -21.43 2.98
C SER A 179 -8.59 -21.21 4.00
N GLU A 180 -7.36 -21.48 3.59
CA GLU A 180 -6.11 -21.36 4.35
C GLU A 180 -5.44 -19.99 4.19
N GLY A 181 -6.14 -19.06 3.54
CA GLY A 181 -5.62 -17.76 3.16
C GLY A 181 -6.40 -16.62 3.79
N TRP A 182 -6.60 -15.60 2.96
CA TRP A 182 -7.24 -14.36 3.38
C TRP A 182 -8.46 -14.05 2.52
N ASN A 183 -9.42 -13.36 3.12
CA ASN A 183 -10.58 -12.81 2.44
C ASN A 183 -10.69 -11.29 2.59
N ARG A 184 -11.73 -10.75 1.96
CA ARG A 184 -12.08 -9.33 2.02
C ARG A 184 -12.91 -9.09 3.27
N GLU A 185 -12.31 -8.48 4.26
CA GLU A 185 -13.01 -7.96 5.43
C GLU A 185 -13.63 -6.61 5.10
N HIS A 186 -14.89 -6.44 5.48
CA HIS A 186 -15.59 -5.16 5.45
C HIS A 186 -15.56 -4.57 6.86
N LEU A 187 -14.73 -3.54 7.08
CA LEU A 187 -14.52 -2.91 8.39
C LEU A 187 -15.86 -2.43 8.99
N TRP A 188 -16.75 -1.86 8.18
CA TRP A 188 -18.16 -1.74 8.48
C TRP A 188 -18.94 -2.94 7.89
N PRO A 189 -19.56 -3.80 8.71
CA PRO A 189 -20.21 -5.02 8.24
C PRO A 189 -21.25 -4.79 7.14
N ARG A 190 -21.25 -5.65 6.13
CA ARG A 190 -22.22 -5.60 5.02
C ARG A 190 -23.67 -5.68 5.46
N SER A 191 -23.94 -6.43 6.54
CA SER A 191 -25.27 -6.58 7.12
C SER A 191 -25.84 -5.25 7.63
N TYR A 192 -25.02 -4.24 7.88
CA TYR A 192 -25.43 -2.91 8.33
C TYR A 192 -25.64 -1.90 7.20
N GLY A 193 -26.14 -2.38 6.06
CA GLY A 193 -26.62 -1.51 4.96
C GLY A 193 -25.72 -1.44 3.72
N LEU A 194 -24.55 -2.11 3.70
CA LEU A 194 -23.61 -2.10 2.56
C LEU A 194 -23.78 -3.28 1.60
N GLN A 195 -25.03 -3.68 1.36
CA GLN A 195 -25.34 -4.87 0.55
C GLN A 195 -25.19 -4.63 -0.95
N LYS A 196 -25.34 -3.38 -1.42
CA LYS A 196 -25.37 -3.00 -2.84
C LYS A 196 -24.78 -1.61 -3.05
N GLY A 197 -24.49 -1.26 -4.30
CA GLY A 197 -24.03 0.07 -4.70
C GLY A 197 -22.54 0.31 -4.43
N PRO A 198 -22.05 1.55 -4.64
CA PRO A 198 -20.62 1.86 -4.59
C PRO A 198 -19.96 1.55 -3.25
N ALA A 199 -20.68 1.77 -2.14
CA ALA A 199 -20.19 1.53 -0.79
C ALA A 199 -19.92 0.05 -0.50
N HIS A 200 -20.54 -0.88 -1.23
CA HIS A 200 -20.25 -2.32 -1.13
C HIS A 200 -18.81 -2.65 -1.54
N THR A 201 -18.21 -1.83 -2.42
CA THR A 201 -16.89 -2.04 -3.02
C THR A 201 -15.88 -0.98 -2.63
N ASP A 202 -16.20 -0.18 -1.61
CA ASP A 202 -15.37 0.91 -1.14
C ASP A 202 -14.05 0.39 -0.58
N LEU A 203 -12.94 0.76 -1.21
CA LEU A 203 -11.60 0.34 -0.79
C LEU A 203 -11.15 1.00 0.51
N HIS A 204 -11.80 2.05 0.98
CA HIS A 204 -11.55 2.56 2.33
C HIS A 204 -12.11 1.64 3.41
N ASN A 205 -13.17 0.90 3.08
CA ASN A 205 -13.87 0.02 4.02
C ASN A 205 -13.48 -1.46 3.88
N ILE A 206 -12.62 -1.82 2.92
CA ILE A 206 -12.26 -3.22 2.67
C ILE A 206 -10.76 -3.43 2.91
N ARG A 207 -10.43 -4.48 3.67
CA ARG A 207 -9.07 -4.91 4.00
C ARG A 207 -8.89 -6.42 3.85
N PRO A 208 -7.67 -6.92 3.62
CA PRO A 208 -7.36 -8.33 3.75
C PRO A 208 -7.44 -8.77 5.21
N ALA A 209 -8.03 -9.93 5.47
CA ALA A 209 -8.04 -10.57 6.78
C ALA A 209 -7.95 -12.09 6.60
N ASP A 210 -7.29 -12.78 7.54
CA ASP A 210 -7.34 -14.24 7.61
C ASP A 210 -8.80 -14.72 7.60
N VAL A 211 -9.08 -15.80 6.87
CA VAL A 211 -10.46 -16.29 6.68
C VAL A 211 -11.13 -16.67 8.01
N ASN A 212 -10.40 -17.32 8.91
CA ASN A 212 -10.92 -17.77 10.19
C ASN A 212 -11.13 -16.58 11.13
N VAL A 213 -10.18 -15.65 11.16
CA VAL A 213 -10.28 -14.43 11.97
C VAL A 213 -11.45 -13.57 11.48
N ASN A 214 -11.63 -13.42 10.17
CA ASN A 214 -12.77 -12.68 9.63
C ASN A 214 -14.11 -13.37 9.97
N SER A 215 -14.17 -14.71 9.88
CA SER A 215 -15.35 -15.45 10.32
C SER A 215 -15.63 -15.25 11.82
N ALA A 216 -14.59 -15.25 12.65
CA ALA A 216 -14.70 -15.00 14.09
C ALA A 216 -15.12 -13.56 14.39
N ARG A 217 -14.68 -12.58 13.60
CA ARG A 217 -15.13 -11.18 13.68
C ARG A 217 -16.62 -11.07 13.36
N GLY A 218 -17.06 -11.66 12.25
CA GLY A 218 -18.46 -11.66 11.83
C GLY A 218 -19.01 -10.25 11.64
N ASN A 219 -20.14 -9.93 12.30
CA ASN A 219 -20.77 -8.61 12.28
C ASN A 219 -20.67 -7.86 13.62
N LYS A 220 -19.76 -8.26 14.51
CA LYS A 220 -19.60 -7.63 15.82
C LYS A 220 -19.27 -6.15 15.68
N TYR A 221 -19.76 -5.35 16.61
CA TYR A 221 -19.41 -3.94 16.68
C TYR A 221 -17.97 -3.79 17.15
N TYR A 222 -17.27 -2.77 16.65
CA TYR A 222 -16.00 -2.42 17.25
C TYR A 222 -16.22 -1.96 18.69
N GLY A 223 -15.38 -2.46 19.58
CA GLY A 223 -15.44 -2.13 21.00
C GLY A 223 -14.62 -3.10 21.82
N GLU A 224 -14.14 -2.59 22.94
CA GLU A 224 -13.45 -3.39 23.94
C GLU A 224 -14.46 -4.18 24.76
N CYS A 225 -14.07 -5.38 25.12
CA CYS A 225 -14.85 -6.21 26.01
C CYS A 225 -14.56 -5.80 27.45
N SER A 226 -15.47 -6.10 28.38
CA SER A 226 -15.20 -5.87 29.80
C SER A 226 -14.01 -6.74 30.26
N PRO A 227 -12.98 -6.17 30.91
CA PRO A 227 -11.78 -6.92 31.31
C PRO A 227 -12.08 -8.00 32.35
N THR A 228 -13.19 -7.87 33.09
CA THR A 228 -13.62 -8.85 34.10
C THR A 228 -14.58 -9.91 33.55
N SER A 229 -14.99 -9.80 32.28
CA SER A 229 -15.90 -10.76 31.66
C SER A 229 -15.17 -12.05 31.29
N ALA A 230 -15.62 -13.18 31.85
CA ALA A 230 -15.14 -14.50 31.45
C ALA A 230 -15.47 -14.87 29.98
N ARG A 231 -16.35 -14.11 29.32
CA ARG A 231 -16.70 -14.28 27.90
C ARG A 231 -15.79 -13.49 26.96
N CYS A 232 -14.89 -12.67 27.49
CA CYS A 232 -13.92 -11.94 26.70
C CYS A 232 -12.75 -12.85 26.31
N LEU A 233 -12.63 -13.15 25.02
CA LEU A 233 -11.51 -13.91 24.46
C LEU A 233 -10.34 -12.97 24.15
N ARG A 234 -9.13 -13.40 24.49
CA ARG A 234 -7.84 -12.75 24.17
C ARG A 234 -6.81 -13.85 23.83
N PRO A 235 -6.30 -13.94 22.59
CA PRO A 235 -6.73 -13.18 21.41
C PRO A 235 -8.19 -13.47 21.03
N ALA A 236 -8.78 -12.60 20.23
CA ALA A 236 -10.16 -12.69 19.77
C ALA A 236 -10.44 -13.96 18.92
N ALA A 237 -9.43 -14.45 18.23
CA ALA A 237 -9.41 -15.71 17.48
C ALA A 237 -7.99 -16.30 17.53
N ARG A 238 -7.84 -17.59 17.21
CA ARG A 238 -6.58 -18.31 17.34
C ARG A 238 -5.43 -17.67 16.54
N GLU A 239 -5.72 -17.22 15.32
CA GLU A 239 -4.75 -16.62 14.39
C GLU A 239 -4.66 -15.10 14.54
N ALA A 240 -5.55 -14.47 15.31
CA ALA A 240 -5.55 -13.01 15.50
C ALA A 240 -4.37 -12.55 16.37
N ALA A 241 -3.97 -11.29 16.22
CA ALA A 241 -2.93 -10.71 17.07
C ALA A 241 -3.32 -10.78 18.56
N SER A 242 -2.32 -10.91 19.44
CA SER A 242 -2.52 -11.19 20.87
C SER A 242 -3.29 -10.11 21.64
N ASP A 243 -3.30 -8.88 21.12
CA ASP A 243 -3.96 -7.70 21.68
C ASP A 243 -5.37 -7.47 21.11
N THR A 244 -5.88 -8.40 20.32
CA THR A 244 -7.29 -8.44 19.91
C THR A 244 -8.16 -9.00 21.02
N GLU A 245 -9.40 -8.53 21.08
CA GLU A 245 -10.38 -8.99 22.04
C GLU A 245 -11.73 -9.22 21.38
N ALA A 246 -12.49 -10.22 21.82
CA ALA A 246 -13.87 -10.36 21.37
C ALA A 246 -14.76 -11.04 22.41
N ASP A 247 -16.03 -10.68 22.39
CA ASP A 247 -17.12 -11.41 23.01
C ASP A 247 -18.21 -11.69 21.96
N ASN A 248 -19.45 -11.96 22.35
CA ASN A 248 -20.50 -12.26 21.39
C ASN A 248 -20.97 -11.04 20.56
N GLU A 249 -20.71 -9.82 21.02
CA GLU A 249 -21.22 -8.57 20.43
C GLU A 249 -20.09 -7.62 19.98
N LYS A 250 -18.94 -7.68 20.65
CA LYS A 250 -17.83 -6.73 20.51
C LYS A 250 -16.59 -7.39 19.93
N TRP A 251 -15.86 -6.62 19.13
CA TRP A 251 -14.56 -6.95 18.58
C TRP A 251 -13.62 -5.77 18.78
N ALA A 252 -12.52 -5.96 19.50
CA ALA A 252 -11.42 -5.03 19.57
C ALA A 252 -10.34 -5.50 18.58
N PRO A 253 -10.06 -4.73 17.50
CA PRO A 253 -8.94 -5.04 16.62
C PRO A 253 -7.60 -4.79 17.35
N PRO A 254 -6.47 -5.17 16.73
CA PRO A 254 -5.16 -4.88 17.28
C PRO A 254 -5.04 -3.38 17.59
N ILE A 255 -4.34 -3.02 18.66
CA ILE A 255 -4.26 -1.64 19.17
C ILE A 255 -3.83 -0.67 18.06
N GLN A 256 -2.89 -1.09 17.22
CA GLN A 256 -2.36 -0.30 16.09
C GLN A 256 -3.42 0.04 15.03
N GLU A 257 -4.49 -0.76 14.93
CA GLU A 257 -5.57 -0.59 13.96
C GLU A 257 -6.82 0.06 14.59
N ARG A 258 -6.85 0.33 15.90
CA ARG A 258 -8.02 0.93 16.55
C ARG A 258 -8.31 2.36 16.08
N GLY A 259 -7.29 3.10 15.65
CA GLY A 259 -7.45 4.43 15.03
C GLY A 259 -8.03 4.38 13.61
N ASP A 260 -7.81 3.27 12.90
CA ASP A 260 -8.23 3.07 11.49
C ASP A 260 -9.66 2.55 11.37
N ASN A 261 -10.11 1.83 12.38
CA ASN A 261 -11.39 1.15 12.42
C ASN A 261 -12.53 1.99 13.01
N VAL A 262 -12.29 3.29 13.24
CA VAL A 262 -13.34 4.23 13.67
C VAL A 262 -14.15 4.67 12.45
N ILE A 263 -15.25 3.95 12.19
CA ILE A 263 -16.39 4.46 11.43
C ILE A 263 -17.51 4.73 12.42
#